data_AF-A0A920GAQ9-F1
#
_entry.id   AF-A0A920GAQ9-F1
#
_cell.length_a   1.000
_cell.length_b   1.000
_cell.length_c   1.000
_cell.angle_alpha   90.00
_cell.angle_beta   90.00
_cell.angle_gamma   90.00
#
_symmetry.space_group_name_H-M   'P 1'
#
loop_
_entity.id
_entity.type
_entity.pdbx_description
1 polymer ?
#
loop_
_entity_poly.entity_id
_entity_poly.type
_entity_poly.pdbx_seq_one_letter_code
_entity_poly.pdbx_strand_id
1 'polypeptide(L)'
;MSSEKNLSFSSEVAETLGVECAIILNQYNENLLEDISSLDSLIKSTKKNISFLDEEKIKESINTLIKYQLIDINKKTYRLKTPNKTSDSCQLDIEWIPSPEVDEVLNMTEITDDFYNLKLKEFKIYWMERGQKKNNWNSTFIDFIRREWAKETNSKKTIPHIIDENWYPDDDVFDILNLSEINKDSALRYLREFILYWKDKGSAFTTWNSKFIEHVKRRHMMSNEIGSDEENKKYSEPGKYKKDFKTRKNDNTWAKEINLD
;
A
#
# COMPACT_ATOMS: atom_id res chain seq x y z
N MET A 1 56.81 -5.31 22.14
CA MET A 1 56.05 -6.53 21.81
C MET A 1 55.50 -6.38 20.41
N SER A 2 56.11 -7.06 19.44
CA SER A 2 55.60 -7.15 18.08
C SER A 2 54.28 -7.92 18.12
N SER A 3 53.17 -7.29 17.76
CA SER A 3 51.87 -7.96 17.67
C SER A 3 51.98 -9.09 16.63
N GLU A 4 51.90 -10.34 17.06
CA GLU A 4 51.79 -11.49 16.17
C GLU A 4 50.49 -11.34 15.37
N LYS A 5 50.60 -10.97 14.09
CA LYS A 5 49.46 -10.92 13.17
C LYS A 5 49.19 -12.34 12.70
N ASN A 6 48.36 -13.06 13.45
CA ASN A 6 47.94 -14.40 13.08
C ASN A 6 46.90 -14.32 11.95
N LEU A 7 47.18 -14.98 10.82
CA LEU A 7 46.21 -15.21 9.76
C LEU A 7 45.47 -16.51 10.02
N SER A 8 44.15 -16.45 10.19
CA SER A 8 43.27 -17.60 10.11
C SER A 8 42.80 -17.79 8.67
N PHE A 9 42.60 -19.03 8.25
CA PHE A 9 41.95 -19.39 6.99
C PHE A 9 41.35 -20.80 7.12
N SER A 10 40.41 -21.15 6.24
CA SER A 10 39.80 -22.49 6.23
C SER A 10 40.77 -23.51 5.65
N SER A 11 40.96 -24.62 6.37
CA SER A 11 41.79 -25.74 5.93
C SER A 11 41.19 -26.40 4.68
N GLU A 12 39.87 -26.52 4.63
CA GLU A 12 39.14 -27.14 3.53
C GLU A 12 39.28 -26.36 2.23
N VAL A 13 39.25 -25.03 2.33
CA VAL A 13 39.46 -24.14 1.17
C VAL A 13 40.93 -24.17 0.72
N ALA A 14 41.87 -24.25 1.66
CA ALA A 14 43.29 -24.33 1.34
C ALA A 14 43.65 -25.65 0.63
N GLU A 15 43.04 -26.76 1.05
CA GLU A 15 43.23 -28.08 0.42
C GLU A 15 42.65 -28.14 -1.01
N THR A 16 41.58 -27.38 -1.28
CA THR A 16 40.86 -27.46 -2.56
C THR A 16 41.31 -26.41 -3.58
N LEU A 17 41.57 -25.17 -3.13
CA LEU A 17 41.87 -24.03 -4.01
C LEU A 17 43.27 -23.46 -3.80
N GLY A 18 44.01 -23.95 -2.79
CA GLY A 18 45.32 -23.44 -2.41
C GLY A 18 45.27 -22.43 -1.25
N VAL A 19 46.40 -22.31 -0.55
CA VAL A 19 46.54 -21.47 0.64
C VAL A 19 46.31 -19.99 0.31
N GLU A 20 46.77 -19.56 -0.86
CA GLU A 20 46.61 -18.20 -1.38
C GLU A 20 45.13 -17.82 -1.55
N CYS A 21 44.34 -18.71 -2.15
CA CYS A 21 42.90 -18.53 -2.32
C CYS A 21 42.16 -18.51 -0.98
N ALA A 22 42.54 -19.40 -0.06
CA ALA A 22 41.92 -19.48 1.27
C ALA A 22 42.15 -18.20 2.10
N ILE A 23 43.35 -17.64 2.02
CA ILE A 23 43.69 -16.39 2.69
C ILE A 23 42.90 -15.22 2.10
N ILE A 24 42.85 -15.10 0.77
CA ILE A 24 42.13 -14.00 0.09
C ILE A 24 40.62 -14.09 0.36
N LEU A 25 40.04 -15.29 0.35
CA LEU A 25 38.64 -15.49 0.71
C LEU A 25 38.34 -15.12 2.15
N ASN A 26 39.25 -15.43 3.07
CA ASN A 26 39.05 -15.04 4.47
C ASN A 26 39.08 -13.52 4.62
N GLN A 27 39.98 -12.83 3.93
CA GLN A 27 40.01 -11.35 3.92
C GLN A 27 38.75 -10.73 3.33
N TYR A 28 38.19 -11.36 2.30
CA TYR A 28 36.91 -10.96 1.71
C TYR A 28 35.75 -11.17 2.69
N ASN A 29 35.71 -12.31 3.40
CA ASN A 29 34.66 -12.60 4.37
C ASN A 29 34.73 -11.71 5.62
N GLU A 30 35.93 -11.37 6.08
CA GLU A 30 36.16 -10.44 7.19
C GLU A 30 35.94 -8.95 6.80
N ASN A 31 35.46 -8.67 5.57
CA ASN A 31 35.21 -7.33 5.03
C ASN A 31 36.43 -6.38 5.09
N LEU A 32 37.65 -6.92 5.02
CA LEU A 32 38.89 -6.13 5.06
C LEU A 32 39.28 -5.53 3.70
N LEU A 33 38.39 -5.64 2.70
CA LEU A 33 38.59 -5.15 1.34
C LEU A 33 37.68 -3.93 1.11
N GLU A 34 38.32 -2.75 1.06
CA GLU A 34 37.64 -1.43 1.05
C GLU A 34 36.86 -1.17 -0.26
N ASP A 35 37.24 -1.79 -1.39
CA ASP A 35 36.58 -1.61 -2.70
C ASP A 35 36.61 -2.88 -3.57
N ILE A 36 35.45 -3.52 -3.74
CA ILE A 36 35.27 -4.74 -4.58
C ILE A 36 34.95 -4.38 -6.04
N SER A 37 34.82 -3.10 -6.37
CA SER A 37 34.32 -2.62 -7.66
C SER A 37 35.25 -2.85 -8.86
N SER A 38 36.53 -3.16 -8.64
CA SER A 38 37.48 -3.45 -9.71
C SER A 38 38.53 -4.48 -9.29
N LEU A 39 38.93 -5.33 -10.24
CA LEU A 39 39.98 -6.33 -10.08
C LEU A 39 41.30 -5.71 -9.58
N ASP A 40 41.66 -4.54 -10.10
CA ASP A 40 42.89 -3.83 -9.70
C ASP A 40 42.80 -3.27 -8.28
N SER A 41 41.60 -2.87 -7.85
CA SER A 41 41.37 -2.37 -6.48
C SER A 41 41.46 -3.52 -5.47
N LEU A 42 40.94 -4.69 -5.83
CA LEU A 42 41.08 -5.91 -5.05
C LEU A 42 42.55 -6.30 -4.90
N ILE A 43 43.32 -6.34 -5.99
CA ILE A 43 44.76 -6.67 -5.96
C ILE A 43 45.53 -5.69 -5.08
N LYS A 44 45.25 -4.39 -5.18
CA LYS A 44 45.90 -3.36 -4.36
C LYS A 44 45.54 -3.50 -2.87
N SER A 45 44.30 -3.84 -2.57
CA SER A 45 43.80 -4.02 -1.20
C SER A 45 44.35 -5.30 -0.56
N THR A 46 44.40 -6.41 -1.31
CA THR A 46 45.02 -7.65 -0.84
C THR A 46 46.52 -7.48 -0.64
N LYS A 47 47.24 -6.75 -1.52
CA LYS A 47 48.67 -6.48 -1.36
C LYS A 47 48.99 -5.62 -0.12
N LYS A 48 48.12 -4.67 0.24
CA LYS A 48 48.25 -3.87 1.46
C LYS A 48 48.16 -4.73 2.72
N ASN A 49 47.30 -5.76 2.70
CA ASN A 49 47.08 -6.66 3.83
C ASN A 49 48.03 -7.87 3.83
N ILE A 50 48.53 -8.29 2.67
CA ILE A 50 49.40 -9.45 2.47
C ILE A 50 50.66 -8.99 1.73
N SER A 51 51.57 -8.33 2.44
CA SER A 51 52.82 -7.83 1.83
C SER A 51 53.82 -8.92 1.44
N PHE A 52 53.53 -10.18 1.79
CA PHE A 52 54.42 -11.33 1.57
C PHE A 52 54.10 -12.16 0.32
N LEU A 53 52.99 -11.87 -0.38
CA LEU A 53 52.54 -12.66 -1.53
C LEU A 53 52.79 -11.92 -2.85
N ASP A 54 53.22 -12.67 -3.87
CA ASP A 54 53.50 -12.13 -5.20
C ASP A 54 52.23 -11.64 -5.91
N GLU A 55 52.34 -10.52 -6.62
CA GLU A 55 51.21 -9.91 -7.34
C GLU A 55 50.61 -10.84 -8.41
N GLU A 56 51.45 -11.63 -9.08
CA GLU A 56 51.03 -12.61 -10.09
C GLU A 56 50.16 -13.71 -9.46
N LYS A 57 50.56 -14.22 -8.29
CA LYS A 57 49.81 -15.26 -7.57
C LYS A 57 48.49 -14.72 -7.02
N ILE A 58 48.49 -13.49 -6.50
CA ILE A 58 47.27 -12.81 -6.05
C ILE A 58 46.27 -12.71 -7.21
N LYS A 59 46.74 -12.31 -8.39
CA LYS A 59 45.89 -12.16 -9.58
C LYS A 59 45.32 -13.50 -10.03
N GLU A 60 46.12 -14.56 -10.07
CA GLU A 60 45.66 -15.91 -10.40
C GLU A 60 44.61 -16.39 -9.41
N SER A 61 44.86 -16.24 -8.10
CA SER A 61 43.92 -16.60 -7.04
C SER A 61 42.62 -15.78 -7.11
N ILE A 62 42.67 -14.48 -7.33
CA ILE A 62 41.42 -13.69 -7.46
C ILE A 62 40.63 -14.14 -8.70
N ASN A 63 41.29 -14.46 -9.81
CA ASN A 63 40.62 -14.98 -10.99
C ASN A 63 39.99 -16.35 -10.77
N THR A 64 40.63 -17.26 -10.04
CA THR A 64 40.02 -18.55 -9.68
C THR A 64 38.82 -18.34 -8.76
N LEU A 65 38.93 -17.43 -7.78
CA LEU A 65 37.83 -17.11 -6.87
C LEU A 65 36.61 -16.48 -7.56
N ILE A 66 36.83 -15.60 -8.56
CA ILE A 66 35.77 -15.07 -9.42
C ILE A 66 35.17 -16.17 -10.28
N LYS A 67 36.00 -17.04 -10.87
CA LYS A 67 35.56 -18.18 -11.69
C LYS A 67 34.63 -19.12 -10.92
N TYR A 68 34.92 -19.34 -9.65
CA TYR A 68 34.09 -20.16 -8.75
C TYR A 68 32.94 -19.38 -8.09
N GLN A 69 32.70 -18.12 -8.47
CA GLN A 69 31.67 -17.24 -7.90
C GLN A 69 31.77 -17.06 -6.38
N LEU A 70 32.95 -17.30 -5.79
CA LEU A 70 33.18 -17.13 -4.36
C LEU A 70 33.39 -15.65 -4.00
N ILE A 71 33.87 -14.86 -4.97
CA ILE A 71 33.92 -13.40 -4.92
C ILE A 71 33.07 -12.89 -6.08
N ASP A 72 32.10 -12.04 -5.77
CA ASP A 72 31.14 -11.53 -6.74
C ASP A 72 31.32 -10.02 -6.87
N ILE A 73 31.97 -9.61 -7.97
CA ILE A 73 32.23 -8.19 -8.30
C ILE A 73 30.94 -7.47 -8.68
N ASN A 74 29.90 -8.22 -9.09
CA ASN A 74 28.68 -7.67 -9.65
C ASN A 74 27.42 -8.11 -8.89
N LYS A 75 27.41 -7.87 -7.56
CA LYS A 75 26.21 -8.10 -6.75
C LYS A 75 25.09 -7.13 -7.16
N LYS A 76 24.19 -7.56 -8.05
CA LYS A 76 22.78 -7.18 -7.94
C LYS A 76 22.25 -7.83 -6.66
N THR A 77 22.33 -7.12 -5.54
CA THR A 77 21.82 -7.61 -4.26
C THR A 77 20.30 -7.72 -4.30
N TYR A 78 19.74 -8.88 -4.68
CA TYR A 78 18.39 -9.23 -4.26
C TYR A 78 18.45 -9.67 -2.80
N ARG A 79 18.44 -8.70 -1.89
CA ARG A 79 18.20 -8.98 -0.47
C ARG A 79 16.75 -9.48 -0.35
N LEU A 80 16.57 -10.75 -0.03
CA LEU A 80 15.29 -11.23 0.48
C LEU A 80 15.01 -10.47 1.78
N LYS A 81 14.15 -9.45 1.71
CA LYS A 81 13.73 -8.65 2.87
C LYS A 81 12.88 -9.54 3.76
N THR A 82 13.36 -9.83 4.97
CA THR A 82 12.48 -10.18 6.10
C THR A 82 11.51 -9.02 6.36
N PRO A 83 10.35 -9.23 7.00
CA PRO A 83 9.37 -8.17 7.21
C PRO A 83 10.06 -7.00 7.91
N ASN A 84 10.13 -5.87 7.22
CA ASN A 84 10.89 -4.72 7.67
C ASN A 84 10.18 -4.12 8.88
N LYS A 85 10.64 -4.43 10.09
CA LYS A 85 10.22 -3.74 11.31
C LYS A 85 10.95 -2.39 11.33
N THR A 86 10.52 -1.46 10.47
CA THR A 86 11.04 -0.09 10.44
C THR A 86 10.64 0.60 11.74
N SER A 87 11.60 0.73 12.65
CA SER A 87 11.47 1.39 13.96
C SER A 87 11.54 2.91 13.89
N ASP A 88 11.75 3.49 12.71
CA ASP A 88 11.91 4.94 12.56
C ASP A 88 10.66 5.54 11.92
N SER A 89 9.75 6.00 12.77
CA SER A 89 8.64 6.85 12.35
C SER A 89 9.21 8.20 11.90
N CYS A 90 9.36 8.40 10.58
CA CYS A 90 9.91 9.64 10.03
C CYS A 90 8.78 10.60 9.62
N GLN A 91 8.98 11.90 9.83
CA GLN A 91 8.12 12.93 9.23
C GLN A 91 8.40 12.96 7.72
N LEU A 92 7.38 13.24 6.92
CA LEU A 92 7.56 13.32 5.48
C LEU A 92 8.42 14.55 5.14
N ASP A 93 9.54 14.34 4.43
CA ASP A 93 10.44 15.39 3.96
C ASP A 93 10.03 15.89 2.55
N ILE A 94 10.41 17.12 2.20
CA ILE A 94 10.25 17.71 0.85
C ILE A 94 10.94 16.84 -0.20
N GLU A 95 12.12 16.30 0.15
CA GLU A 95 12.94 15.46 -0.71
C GLU A 95 12.46 14.00 -0.76
N TRP A 96 11.40 13.65 -0.02
CA TRP A 96 10.88 12.29 -0.04
C TRP A 96 10.42 11.88 -1.45
N ILE A 97 10.88 10.74 -1.94
CA ILE A 97 10.47 10.18 -3.23
C ILE A 97 9.90 8.78 -2.96
N PRO A 98 8.80 8.39 -3.63
CA PRO A 98 8.28 7.03 -3.53
C PRO A 98 9.37 6.02 -3.88
N SER A 99 9.35 4.85 -3.22
CA SER A 99 10.31 3.80 -3.55
C SER A 99 10.02 3.23 -4.94
N PRO A 100 11.00 2.65 -5.64
CA PRO A 100 10.79 2.10 -6.99
C PRO A 100 9.69 1.02 -7.04
N GLU A 101 9.42 0.33 -5.93
CA GLU A 101 8.29 -0.60 -5.83
C GLU A 101 6.92 0.09 -5.99
N VAL A 102 6.81 1.37 -5.59
CA VAL A 102 5.58 2.16 -5.79
C VAL A 102 5.39 2.47 -7.26
N ASP A 103 6.46 2.85 -7.95
CA ASP A 103 6.41 3.16 -9.39
C ASP A 103 6.09 1.90 -10.20
N GLU A 104 6.63 0.73 -9.84
CA GLU A 104 6.22 -0.55 -10.45
C GLU A 104 4.72 -0.83 -10.29
N VAL A 105 4.17 -0.63 -9.09
CA VAL A 105 2.73 -0.82 -8.84
C VAL A 105 1.88 0.17 -9.65
N LEU A 106 2.36 1.38 -9.85
CA LEU A 106 1.66 2.42 -10.60
C LEU A 106 1.78 2.21 -12.12
N ASN A 107 2.91 1.70 -12.61
CA ASN A 107 3.09 1.32 -14.02
C ASN A 107 2.13 0.20 -14.46
N MET A 108 1.67 -0.62 -13.51
CA MET A 108 0.62 -1.62 -13.78
C MET A 108 -0.78 -1.01 -13.92
N THR A 109 -0.93 0.31 -13.73
CA THR A 109 -2.20 1.05 -13.82
C THR A 109 -2.16 2.07 -14.97
N GLU A 110 -3.34 2.51 -15.44
CA GLU A 110 -3.47 3.50 -16.53
C GLU A 110 -3.24 4.97 -16.09
N ILE A 111 -2.45 5.18 -15.03
CA ILE A 111 -2.26 6.53 -14.46
C ILE A 111 -1.24 7.29 -15.30
N THR A 112 -1.59 8.51 -15.73
CA THR A 112 -0.66 9.38 -16.47
C THR A 112 0.41 9.97 -15.57
N ASP A 113 1.65 10.07 -16.06
CA ASP A 113 2.79 10.67 -15.34
C ASP A 113 2.53 12.10 -14.86
N ASP A 114 1.78 12.90 -15.64
CA ASP A 114 1.41 14.27 -15.27
C ASP A 114 0.56 14.31 -13.99
N PHE A 115 -0.41 13.39 -13.89
CA PHE A 115 -1.29 13.25 -12.72
C PHE A 115 -0.48 12.80 -11.50
N TYR A 116 0.40 11.82 -11.68
CA TYR A 116 1.29 11.34 -10.63
C TYR A 116 2.14 12.47 -10.04
N ASN A 117 2.82 13.23 -10.90
CA ASN A 117 3.70 14.32 -10.47
C ASN A 117 2.95 15.43 -9.73
N LEU A 118 1.74 15.77 -10.19
CA LEU A 118 0.91 16.77 -9.52
C LEU A 118 0.44 16.28 -8.15
N LYS A 119 -0.03 15.03 -8.06
CA LYS A 119 -0.52 14.45 -6.81
C LYS A 119 0.59 14.14 -5.82
N LEU A 120 1.80 13.83 -6.28
CA LEU A 120 2.97 13.69 -5.43
C LEU A 120 3.28 15.01 -4.70
N LYS A 121 3.24 16.14 -5.41
CA LYS A 121 3.44 17.47 -4.80
C LYS A 121 2.36 17.78 -3.76
N GLU A 122 1.09 17.54 -4.11
CA GLU A 122 -0.05 17.74 -3.21
C GLU A 122 0.07 16.89 -1.93
N PHE A 123 0.41 15.61 -2.09
CA PHE A 123 0.62 14.69 -0.97
C PHE A 123 1.73 15.16 -0.04
N LYS A 124 2.87 15.61 -0.59
CA LYS A 124 3.99 16.14 0.18
C LYS A 124 3.56 17.32 1.05
N ILE A 125 2.92 18.31 0.45
CA ILE A 125 2.46 19.52 1.15
C ILE A 125 1.50 19.14 2.29
N TYR A 126 0.49 18.33 1.99
CA TYR A 126 -0.53 17.93 2.96
C TYR A 126 0.06 17.24 4.19
N TRP A 127 1.00 16.31 4.00
CA TRP A 127 1.57 15.54 5.10
C TRP A 127 2.70 16.26 5.83
N MET A 128 3.42 17.16 5.15
CA MET A 128 4.36 18.08 5.80
C MET A 128 3.65 19.02 6.77
N GLU A 129 2.56 19.67 6.34
CA GLU A 129 1.78 20.57 7.21
C GLU A 129 1.21 19.84 8.43
N ARG A 130 0.86 18.56 8.26
CA ARG A 130 0.37 17.71 9.35
C ARG A 130 1.46 17.26 10.32
N GLY A 131 2.73 17.26 9.90
CA GLY A 131 3.88 16.87 10.73
C GLY A 131 3.79 15.46 11.34
N GLN A 132 2.97 14.56 10.79
CA GLN A 132 2.80 13.21 11.35
C GLN A 132 4.04 12.36 11.08
N LYS A 133 4.40 11.50 12.02
CA LYS A 133 5.47 10.51 11.87
C LYS A 133 4.85 9.17 11.52
N LYS A 134 5.15 8.63 10.33
CA LYS A 134 4.70 7.31 9.89
C LYS A 134 5.85 6.57 9.23
N ASN A 135 5.76 5.25 9.20
CA ASN A 135 6.72 4.38 8.52
C ASN A 135 6.16 3.78 7.21
N ASN A 136 4.87 4.04 6.90
CA ASN A 136 4.14 3.48 5.76
C ASN A 136 3.79 4.52 4.69
N TRP A 137 4.67 5.49 4.46
CA TRP A 137 4.48 6.56 3.47
C TRP A 137 4.24 6.01 2.05
N ASN A 138 4.95 4.95 1.65
CA ASN A 138 4.74 4.30 0.36
C ASN A 138 3.31 3.73 0.21
N SER A 139 2.84 2.96 1.19
CA SER A 139 1.49 2.38 1.14
C SER A 139 0.40 3.46 1.21
N THR A 140 0.57 4.46 2.08
CA THR A 140 -0.39 5.56 2.19
C THR A 140 -0.43 6.41 0.93
N PHE A 141 0.69 6.56 0.23
CA PHE A 141 0.74 7.25 -1.06
C PHE A 141 0.04 6.44 -2.17
N ILE A 142 0.25 5.12 -2.24
CA ILE A 142 -0.48 4.25 -3.18
C ILE A 142 -2.00 4.36 -2.98
N ASP A 143 -2.47 4.27 -1.73
CA ASP A 143 -3.89 4.39 -1.42
C ASP A 143 -4.45 5.77 -1.75
N PHE A 144 -3.66 6.82 -1.50
CA PHE A 144 -4.00 8.20 -1.86
C PHE A 144 -4.17 8.36 -3.37
N ILE A 145 -3.18 7.92 -4.16
CA ILE A 145 -3.20 8.01 -5.62
C ILE A 145 -4.36 7.21 -6.21
N ARG A 146 -4.61 5.98 -5.73
CA ARG A 146 -5.76 5.18 -6.18
C ARG A 146 -7.08 5.90 -5.95
N ARG A 147 -7.25 6.52 -4.79
CA ARG A 147 -8.46 7.28 -4.45
C ARG A 147 -8.62 8.53 -5.31
N GLU A 148 -7.56 9.28 -5.50
CA GLU A 148 -7.58 10.49 -6.32
C GLU A 148 -7.79 10.14 -7.80
N TRP A 149 -7.20 9.06 -8.30
CA TRP A 149 -7.41 8.57 -9.66
C TRP A 149 -8.85 8.10 -9.89
N ALA A 150 -9.44 7.41 -8.92
CA ALA A 150 -10.86 7.05 -8.96
C ALA A 150 -11.77 8.29 -9.00
N LYS A 151 -11.40 9.39 -8.33
CA LYS A 151 -12.14 10.65 -8.44
C LYS A 151 -11.95 11.30 -9.80
N GLU A 152 -10.73 11.35 -10.31
CA GLU A 152 -10.40 11.96 -11.61
C GLU A 152 -11.12 11.25 -12.76
N THR A 153 -11.10 9.92 -12.76
CA THR A 153 -11.81 9.08 -13.74
C THR A 153 -13.33 9.26 -13.66
N ASN A 154 -13.90 9.35 -12.46
CA ASN A 154 -15.34 9.62 -12.30
C ASN A 154 -15.72 11.07 -12.66
N SER A 155 -14.87 12.03 -12.34
CA SER A 155 -15.10 13.46 -12.62
C SER A 155 -15.04 13.74 -14.12
N LYS A 156 -14.11 13.10 -14.85
CA LYS A 156 -14.05 13.17 -16.32
C LYS A 156 -15.26 12.52 -16.99
N LYS A 157 -15.88 11.51 -16.36
CA LYS A 157 -17.05 10.81 -16.93
C LYS A 157 -18.34 11.62 -16.86
N THR A 158 -18.53 12.53 -15.89
CA THR A 158 -19.84 13.17 -15.72
C THR A 158 -19.74 14.59 -15.16
N ILE A 159 -20.15 15.55 -15.98
CA ILE A 159 -20.63 16.85 -15.49
C ILE A 159 -21.95 16.58 -14.75
N PRO A 160 -22.23 17.23 -13.60
CA PRO A 160 -23.52 17.10 -12.95
C PRO A 160 -24.64 17.42 -13.96
N HIS A 161 -25.51 16.45 -14.23
CA HIS A 161 -26.59 16.60 -15.18
C HIS A 161 -27.91 16.22 -14.51
N ILE A 162 -28.98 16.85 -14.98
CA ILE A 162 -30.35 16.46 -14.63
C ILE A 162 -30.61 15.10 -15.30
N ILE A 163 -31.40 14.24 -14.65
CA ILE A 163 -31.76 12.94 -15.22
C ILE A 163 -32.56 13.12 -16.52
N ASP A 164 -32.16 12.40 -17.57
CA ASP A 164 -32.89 12.36 -18.85
C ASP A 164 -34.11 11.43 -18.74
N GLU A 165 -35.14 11.65 -19.56
CA GLU A 165 -36.29 10.73 -19.67
C GLU A 165 -35.90 9.34 -20.16
N ASN A 166 -34.87 9.27 -21.01
CA ASN A 166 -34.33 8.05 -21.57
C ASN A 166 -33.12 7.54 -20.79
N TRP A 167 -32.86 8.10 -19.60
CA TRP A 167 -31.75 7.66 -18.77
C TRP A 167 -31.89 6.19 -18.40
N TYR A 168 -30.80 5.45 -18.58
CA TYR A 168 -30.73 4.03 -18.29
C TYR A 168 -29.49 3.73 -17.45
N PRO A 169 -29.59 2.89 -16.39
CA PRO A 169 -28.43 2.52 -15.58
C PRO A 169 -27.40 1.73 -16.38
N ASP A 170 -26.12 1.90 -16.05
CA ASP A 170 -25.04 1.08 -16.63
C ASP A 170 -25.20 -0.41 -16.27
N ASP A 171 -24.63 -1.32 -17.07
CA ASP A 171 -24.81 -2.75 -16.85
C ASP A 171 -24.25 -3.22 -15.48
N ASP A 172 -23.13 -2.62 -15.05
CA ASP A 172 -22.52 -2.80 -13.72
C ASP A 172 -23.51 -2.59 -12.56
N VAL A 173 -24.53 -1.75 -12.75
CA VAL A 173 -25.57 -1.49 -11.74
C VAL A 173 -26.39 -2.74 -11.47
N PHE A 174 -26.72 -3.49 -12.52
CA PHE A 174 -27.50 -4.72 -12.38
C PHE A 174 -26.67 -5.84 -11.76
N ASP A 175 -25.37 -5.92 -12.04
CA ASP A 175 -24.47 -6.86 -11.38
C ASP A 175 -24.40 -6.61 -9.86
N ILE A 176 -24.29 -5.35 -9.45
CA ILE A 176 -24.30 -4.96 -8.02
C ILE A 176 -25.63 -5.30 -7.34
N LEU A 177 -26.75 -5.13 -8.05
CA LEU A 177 -28.07 -5.48 -7.54
C LEU A 177 -28.26 -6.99 -7.43
N ASN A 178 -27.72 -7.76 -8.38
CA ASN A 178 -27.76 -9.21 -8.37
C ASN A 178 -27.02 -9.80 -7.16
N LEU A 179 -25.91 -9.18 -6.72
CA LEU A 179 -25.24 -9.53 -5.46
C LEU A 179 -26.14 -9.36 -4.22
N SER A 180 -27.19 -8.56 -4.31
CA SER A 180 -28.17 -8.33 -3.25
C SER A 180 -29.47 -9.12 -3.46
N GLU A 181 -29.44 -10.16 -4.28
CA GLU A 181 -30.59 -11.01 -4.66
C GLU A 181 -31.71 -10.24 -5.40
N ILE A 182 -31.37 -9.13 -6.06
CA ILE A 182 -32.32 -8.34 -6.84
C ILE A 182 -32.06 -8.56 -8.33
N ASN A 183 -32.97 -9.25 -8.99
CA ASN A 183 -32.89 -9.49 -10.44
C ASN A 183 -33.07 -8.19 -11.25
N LYS A 184 -32.49 -8.16 -12.46
CA LYS A 184 -32.60 -7.05 -13.42
C LYS A 184 -34.05 -6.64 -13.69
N ASP A 185 -34.94 -7.61 -13.92
CA ASP A 185 -36.36 -7.33 -14.15
C ASP A 185 -37.05 -6.67 -12.96
N SER A 186 -36.69 -7.05 -11.73
CA SER A 186 -37.23 -6.44 -10.52
C SER A 186 -36.75 -5.00 -10.35
N ALA A 187 -35.49 -4.73 -10.67
CA ALA A 187 -34.92 -3.39 -10.63
C ALA A 187 -35.58 -2.45 -11.67
N LEU A 188 -35.82 -2.94 -12.89
CA LEU A 188 -36.40 -2.15 -13.97
C LEU A 188 -37.82 -1.66 -13.68
N ARG A 189 -38.57 -2.35 -12.81
CA ARG A 189 -39.91 -1.90 -12.37
C ARG A 189 -39.88 -0.53 -11.69
N TYR A 190 -38.78 -0.22 -10.99
CA TYR A 190 -38.62 1.05 -10.27
C TYR A 190 -37.99 2.16 -11.12
N LEU A 191 -37.49 1.84 -12.32
CA LEU A 191 -36.78 2.80 -13.18
C LEU A 191 -37.67 3.99 -13.56
N ARG A 192 -38.89 3.73 -14.00
CA ARG A 192 -39.82 4.80 -14.43
C ARG A 192 -40.24 5.72 -13.29
N GLU A 193 -40.48 5.16 -12.11
CA GLU A 193 -40.77 5.93 -10.89
C GLU A 193 -39.58 6.82 -10.51
N PHE A 194 -38.38 6.25 -10.54
CA PHE A 194 -37.14 6.95 -10.22
C PHE A 194 -36.89 8.14 -11.15
N ILE A 195 -37.01 7.93 -12.47
CA ILE A 195 -36.83 9.00 -13.48
C ILE A 195 -37.85 10.11 -13.24
N LEU A 196 -39.12 9.77 -13.02
CA LEU A 196 -40.17 10.76 -12.80
C LEU A 196 -39.91 11.62 -11.55
N TYR A 197 -39.56 10.99 -10.44
CA TYR A 197 -39.27 11.68 -9.18
C TYR A 197 -38.10 12.66 -9.32
N TRP A 198 -37.01 12.22 -9.95
CA TRP A 198 -35.79 13.03 -10.06
C TRP A 198 -35.88 14.10 -11.14
N LYS A 199 -36.68 13.87 -12.19
CA LYS A 199 -37.00 14.88 -13.20
C LYS A 199 -37.80 16.03 -12.60
N ASP A 200 -38.83 15.73 -11.80
CA ASP A 200 -39.63 16.76 -11.11
C ASP A 200 -38.81 17.55 -10.07
N LYS A 201 -37.88 16.87 -9.39
CA LYS A 201 -36.93 17.51 -8.46
C LYS A 201 -35.92 18.45 -9.12
N GLY A 202 -35.65 18.33 -10.42
CA GLY A 202 -34.72 19.18 -11.18
C GLY A 202 -33.27 19.22 -10.65
N SER A 203 -32.85 18.24 -9.85
CA SER A 203 -31.52 18.22 -9.23
C SER A 203 -30.49 17.59 -10.18
N ALA A 204 -29.31 18.20 -10.29
CA ALA A 204 -28.21 17.68 -11.11
C ALA A 204 -27.23 16.86 -10.27
N PHE A 205 -26.97 15.62 -10.67
CA PHE A 205 -26.02 14.73 -10.01
C PHE A 205 -25.09 14.07 -11.04
N THR A 206 -23.94 13.60 -10.55
CA THR A 206 -22.99 12.76 -11.28
C THR A 206 -23.16 11.26 -10.95
N THR A 207 -23.91 10.95 -9.90
CA THR A 207 -24.00 9.63 -9.28
C THR A 207 -25.38 8.97 -9.43
N TRP A 208 -26.00 9.11 -10.61
CA TRP A 208 -27.32 8.54 -10.89
C TRP A 208 -27.38 7.03 -10.69
N ASN A 209 -26.35 6.30 -11.14
CA ASN A 209 -26.22 4.85 -10.94
C ASN A 209 -26.29 4.46 -9.46
N SER A 210 -25.50 5.12 -8.59
CA SER A 210 -25.50 4.83 -7.16
C SER A 210 -26.83 5.18 -6.48
N LYS A 211 -27.44 6.31 -6.87
CA LYS A 211 -28.77 6.70 -6.36
C LYS A 211 -29.85 5.71 -6.78
N PHE A 212 -29.75 5.16 -7.99
CA PHE A 212 -30.69 4.15 -8.47
C PHE A 212 -30.53 2.84 -7.69
N ILE A 213 -29.29 2.37 -7.45
CA ILE A 213 -29.03 1.19 -6.60
C ILE A 213 -29.67 1.35 -5.22
N GLU A 214 -29.44 2.50 -4.57
CA GLU A 214 -30.00 2.77 -3.24
C GLU A 214 -31.53 2.80 -3.26
N HIS A 215 -32.13 3.43 -4.28
CA HIS A 215 -33.58 3.48 -4.44
C HIS A 215 -34.16 2.08 -4.60
N VAL A 216 -33.60 1.26 -5.50
CA VAL A 216 -34.06 -0.11 -5.75
C VAL A 216 -33.93 -0.97 -4.48
N LYS A 217 -32.78 -0.92 -3.79
CA LYS A 217 -32.58 -1.65 -2.53
C LYS A 217 -33.62 -1.25 -1.49
N ARG A 218 -33.85 0.05 -1.32
CA ARG A 218 -34.85 0.57 -0.38
C ARG A 218 -36.25 0.08 -0.74
N ARG A 219 -36.66 0.19 -2.01
CA ARG A 219 -38.00 -0.23 -2.46
C ARG A 219 -38.19 -1.74 -2.33
N HIS A 220 -37.15 -2.53 -2.63
CA HIS A 220 -37.18 -3.98 -2.53
C HIS A 220 -37.29 -4.46 -1.07
N MET A 221 -36.58 -3.83 -0.14
CA MET A 221 -36.73 -4.10 1.30
C MET A 221 -38.15 -3.76 1.76
N MET A 222 -38.67 -2.59 1.39
CA MET A 222 -40.02 -2.19 1.75
C MET A 222 -41.08 -3.13 1.15
N SER A 223 -40.93 -3.58 -0.10
CA SER A 223 -41.87 -4.54 -0.71
C SER A 223 -41.84 -5.92 -0.05
N ASN A 224 -40.68 -6.36 0.44
CA ASN A 224 -40.58 -7.60 1.22
C ASN A 224 -41.18 -7.44 2.63
N GLU A 225 -41.02 -6.26 3.24
CA GLU A 225 -41.54 -5.96 4.57
C GLU A 225 -43.04 -5.62 4.59
N ILE A 226 -43.61 -5.14 3.47
CA ILE A 226 -45.05 -4.86 3.32
C ILE A 226 -45.91 -6.15 3.36
N GLY A 227 -45.29 -7.34 3.25
CA GLY A 227 -45.95 -8.62 3.53
C GLY A 227 -46.05 -8.97 5.03
N SER A 228 -45.46 -8.18 5.92
CA SER A 228 -45.55 -8.34 7.37
C SER A 228 -46.05 -7.03 8.00
N ASP A 229 -47.26 -7.10 8.54
CA ASP A 229 -48.06 -5.97 9.01
C ASP A 229 -47.33 -4.92 9.89
N GLU A 230 -47.71 -3.66 9.63
CA GLU A 230 -47.85 -2.53 10.55
C GLU A 230 -46.88 -2.38 11.74
N GLU A 231 -45.93 -1.44 11.65
CA GLU A 231 -45.83 -0.26 12.56
C GLU A 231 -44.62 0.60 12.18
N ASN A 232 -44.87 1.60 11.32
CA ASN A 232 -43.91 2.65 11.03
C ASN A 232 -43.80 3.61 12.22
N LYS A 233 -42.73 3.48 13.01
CA LYS A 233 -42.03 4.58 13.71
C LYS A 233 -40.82 4.04 14.49
N LYS A 234 -39.67 3.85 13.85
CA LYS A 234 -38.38 3.79 14.59
C LYS A 234 -37.29 4.58 13.87
N TYR A 235 -37.00 5.73 14.46
CA TYR A 235 -35.68 6.35 14.40
C TYR A 235 -34.63 5.28 14.72
N SER A 236 -33.61 5.12 13.87
CA SER A 236 -32.48 4.22 14.15
C SER A 236 -31.68 4.73 15.34
N GLU A 237 -31.99 4.22 16.53
CA GLU A 237 -31.09 4.33 17.67
C GLU A 237 -30.02 3.21 17.57
N PRO A 238 -28.72 3.53 17.77
CA PRO A 238 -27.65 2.53 17.75
C PRO A 238 -27.72 1.61 18.98
N GLY A 239 -28.18 0.38 18.77
CA GLY A 239 -28.05 -0.71 19.74
C GLY A 239 -29.37 -1.31 20.22
N LYS A 240 -29.39 -2.63 20.40
CA LYS A 240 -30.52 -3.35 21.02
C LYS A 240 -30.52 -3.11 22.53
N TYR A 241 -31.30 -2.15 22.99
CA TYR A 241 -31.52 -1.94 24.41
C TYR A 241 -32.50 -3.00 24.95
N LYS A 242 -32.19 -3.59 26.11
CA LYS A 242 -33.05 -4.60 26.78
C LYS A 242 -34.35 -4.01 27.37
N LYS A 243 -34.54 -2.69 27.34
CA LYS A 243 -35.67 -1.97 27.97
C LYS A 243 -36.17 -0.83 27.07
N ASP A 244 -37.47 -0.56 27.14
CA ASP A 244 -38.15 0.46 26.32
C ASP A 244 -37.73 1.90 26.64
N PHE A 245 -37.74 2.77 25.62
CA PHE A 245 -37.31 4.17 25.69
C PHE A 245 -37.95 4.97 26.84
N LYS A 246 -39.26 4.78 27.09
CA LYS A 246 -39.97 5.47 28.19
C LYS A 246 -39.48 5.07 29.57
N THR A 247 -39.03 3.82 29.77
CA THR A 247 -38.54 3.36 31.07
C THR A 247 -37.16 3.92 31.38
N ARG A 248 -36.28 4.03 30.37
CA ARG A 248 -34.96 4.65 30.51
C ARG A 248 -35.01 6.12 30.91
N LYS A 249 -35.97 6.89 30.39
CA LYS A 249 -36.05 8.34 30.65
C LYS A 249 -36.48 8.66 32.09
N ASN A 250 -37.07 7.69 32.80
CA ASN A 250 -37.48 7.82 34.20
C ASN A 250 -36.46 7.23 35.19
N ASP A 251 -35.39 6.57 34.73
CA ASP A 251 -34.33 6.05 35.61
C ASP A 251 -33.43 7.21 36.07
N ASN A 252 -33.84 7.87 37.17
CA ASN A 252 -33.04 8.86 37.89
C ASN A 252 -32.01 8.22 38.86
N THR A 253 -31.71 6.94 38.69
CA THR A 253 -30.82 6.16 39.57
C THR A 253 -29.38 6.69 39.53
N TRP A 254 -28.91 7.14 38.35
CA TRP A 254 -27.59 7.79 38.22
C TRP A 254 -27.50 9.06 39.08
N ALA A 255 -28.55 9.88 39.11
CA ALA A 255 -28.52 11.18 39.80
C ALA A 255 -28.48 11.06 41.33
N LYS A 256 -28.73 9.88 41.90
CA LYS A 256 -28.74 9.65 43.36
C LYS A 256 -27.40 9.16 43.92
N GLU A 257 -26.46 8.74 43.08
CA GLU A 257 -25.15 8.23 43.52
C GLU A 257 -24.06 9.30 43.59
N ILE A 258 -24.37 10.54 43.19
CA ILE A 258 -23.43 11.67 43.25
C ILE A 258 -23.55 12.33 44.63
N ASN A 259 -22.95 11.71 45.64
CA ASN A 259 -22.67 12.41 46.90
C ASN A 259 -21.49 13.37 46.63
N LEU A 260 -21.79 14.66 46.59
CA LEU A 260 -20.80 15.74 46.67
C LEU A 260 -20.62 16.06 48.16
N ASP A 261 -19.75 15.30 48.82
CA ASP A 261 -19.07 15.73 50.05
C ASP A 261 -17.64 16.18 49.71
#